data_AF-A0A7R9LJR1-F1
#
_entry.id   AF-A0A7R9LJR1-F1
#
_cell.length_a   1.000
_cell.length_b   1.000
_cell.length_c   1.000
_cell.angle_alpha   90.00
_cell.angle_beta   90.00
_cell.angle_gamma   90.00
#
_symmetry.space_group_name_H-M   'P 1'
#
loop_
_entity.id
_entity.type
_entity.pdbx_description
1 polymer ?
#
loop_
_entity_poly.entity_id
_entity_poly.type
_entity_poly.pdbx_seq_one_letter_code
_entity_poly.pdbx_strand_id
1 'polypeptide(L)'
;MHEMSKPLARYEGDVDLDKLLRDKEREDDPMLAMMRKNRVEEQRQEGTLKVMPKYKGPPPPLNRFSIGPGYRWDGVDRSNGFEKKHFDRIANKESTLEEAYRWSTQDINCLKANKTSSIYSYSTQNVGQRDHQNAEVIQIPKRIERGPTDILKALAEVTGKDFSGPDYRYIDDPFLTPLSNHQKRLFSLSRESGRRAANYVFEEFPELFYRDVSEPKVEAFTYKEFYDENTEVDETDLKKCIARKEVKHSITCYKNITTAEKTISAETLQKLLELVSFYNCEEPPDLEFIVEKAFNNDTTTPRVLWKDNGFAEQLFESMDEKTSEIYCAL
;
A
#
# COMPACT_ATOMS: atom_id res chain seq x y z
N MET A 1 37.32 -21.32 -32.16
CA MET A 1 38.64 -20.65 -32.13
C MET A 1 38.75 -19.57 -33.22
N HIS A 2 37.76 -18.68 -33.40
CA HIS A 2 37.80 -17.68 -34.48
C HIS A 2 37.15 -16.32 -34.13
N GLU A 3 36.77 -16.10 -32.86
CA GLU A 3 36.18 -14.82 -32.43
C GLU A 3 37.25 -13.74 -32.21
N MET A 4 38.45 -14.11 -31.74
CA MET A 4 39.58 -13.18 -31.54
C MET A 4 40.16 -12.59 -32.84
N SER A 5 39.89 -13.21 -34.00
CA SER A 5 40.37 -12.73 -35.31
C SER A 5 39.38 -11.79 -36.01
N LYS A 6 38.23 -11.50 -35.38
CA LYS A 6 37.21 -10.61 -35.97
C LYS A 6 37.51 -9.15 -35.65
N PRO A 7 37.23 -8.22 -36.57
CA PRO A 7 37.37 -6.79 -36.32
C PRO A 7 36.43 -6.34 -35.20
N LEU A 8 36.90 -5.39 -34.38
CA LEU A 8 36.14 -4.85 -33.23
C LEU A 8 34.80 -4.20 -33.65
N ALA A 9 34.75 -3.61 -34.85
CA ALA A 9 33.56 -2.98 -35.40
C ALA A 9 32.89 -3.87 -36.46
N ARG A 10 31.56 -4.03 -36.37
CA ARG A 10 30.74 -4.72 -37.38
C ARG A 10 30.28 -3.72 -38.43
N TYR A 11 30.41 -4.10 -39.71
CA TYR A 11 30.00 -3.28 -40.85
C TYR A 11 28.73 -3.85 -41.50
N GLU A 12 28.06 -3.05 -42.33
CA GLU A 12 26.80 -3.40 -42.99
C GLU A 12 26.88 -4.70 -43.83
N GLY A 13 28.06 -5.00 -44.40
CA GLY A 13 28.32 -6.21 -45.19
C GLY A 13 28.82 -7.43 -44.41
N ASP A 14 28.71 -7.45 -43.08
CA ASP A 14 29.20 -8.55 -42.25
C ASP A 14 28.34 -9.83 -42.44
N VAL A 15 28.90 -10.82 -43.14
CA VAL A 15 28.25 -12.10 -43.46
C VAL A 15 27.86 -12.88 -42.21
N ASP A 16 28.65 -12.77 -41.13
CA ASP A 16 28.35 -13.45 -39.87
C ASP A 16 27.19 -12.78 -39.13
N LEU A 17 27.03 -11.46 -39.28
CA LEU A 17 25.89 -10.73 -38.72
C LEU A 17 24.60 -11.11 -39.45
N ASP A 18 24.65 -11.17 -40.79
CA ASP A 18 23.50 -11.54 -41.60
C ASP A 18 23.04 -12.99 -41.31
N LYS A 19 23.98 -13.93 -41.16
CA LYS A 19 23.66 -15.30 -40.71
C LYS A 19 23.02 -15.34 -39.33
N LEU A 20 23.58 -14.63 -38.35
CA LEU A 20 23.03 -14.56 -37.00
C LEU A 20 21.60 -13.98 -37.00
N LEU A 21 21.36 -12.93 -37.78
CA LEU A 21 20.05 -12.31 -37.91
C LEU A 21 19.02 -13.24 -38.59
N ARG A 22 19.44 -14.06 -39.56
CA ARG A 22 18.60 -15.08 -40.20
C ARG A 22 18.28 -16.24 -39.27
N ASP A 23 19.20 -16.63 -38.41
CA ASP A 23 19.02 -17.71 -37.44
C ASP A 23 18.20 -17.28 -36.21
N LYS A 24 17.97 -15.97 -36.02
CA LYS A 24 17.22 -15.44 -34.87
C LYS A 24 15.73 -15.73 -35.02
N GLU A 25 15.22 -16.63 -34.18
CA GLU A 25 13.79 -16.95 -34.10
C GLU A 25 12.97 -15.72 -33.62
N ARG A 26 11.85 -15.44 -34.30
CA ARG A 26 10.88 -14.40 -33.93
C ARG A 26 9.56 -15.04 -33.53
N GLU A 27 9.07 -14.72 -32.34
CA GLU A 27 7.90 -15.39 -31.73
C GLU A 27 6.59 -15.13 -32.48
N ASP A 28 6.48 -14.01 -33.19
CA ASP A 28 5.27 -13.58 -33.92
C ASP A 28 5.17 -14.12 -35.37
N ASP A 29 6.11 -14.96 -35.82
CA ASP A 29 6.09 -15.51 -37.19
C ASP A 29 5.17 -16.75 -37.26
N PRO A 30 4.09 -16.74 -38.08
CA PRO A 30 3.22 -17.91 -38.25
C PRO A 30 3.94 -19.15 -38.80
N MET A 31 5.10 -18.99 -39.45
CA MET A 31 5.93 -20.08 -39.97
C MET A 31 6.88 -20.70 -38.93
N LEU A 32 7.09 -20.08 -37.76
CA LEU A 32 8.05 -20.54 -36.75
C LEU A 32 7.75 -21.97 -36.27
N ALA A 33 6.47 -22.29 -36.10
CA ALA A 33 6.04 -23.62 -35.68
C ALA A 33 6.42 -24.72 -36.69
N MET A 34 6.46 -24.40 -37.98
CA MET A 34 6.87 -25.33 -39.04
C MET A 34 8.39 -25.46 -39.11
N MET A 35 9.13 -24.36 -39.02
CA MET A 35 10.60 -24.37 -39.00
C MET A 35 11.16 -25.18 -37.82
N ARG A 36 10.58 -25.03 -36.62
CA ARG A 36 10.94 -25.83 -35.44
C ARG A 36 10.65 -27.33 -35.64
N LYS A 37 9.52 -27.68 -36.28
CA LYS A 37 9.19 -29.09 -36.59
C LYS A 37 10.20 -29.69 -37.57
N ASN A 38 10.49 -28.99 -38.68
CA ASN A 38 11.43 -29.45 -39.70
C ASN A 38 12.84 -29.64 -39.10
N ARG A 39 13.31 -28.69 -38.29
CA ARG A 39 14.61 -28.78 -37.61
C ARG A 39 14.70 -29.98 -36.65
N VAL A 40 13.62 -30.26 -35.92
CA VAL A 40 13.53 -31.45 -35.05
C VAL A 40 13.50 -32.75 -35.87
N GLU A 41 12.89 -32.75 -37.05
CA GLU A 41 12.89 -33.90 -37.97
C GLU A 41 14.27 -34.15 -38.58
N GLU A 42 14.97 -33.10 -39.05
CA GLU A 42 16.34 -33.17 -39.55
C GLU A 42 17.30 -33.73 -38.48
N GLN A 43 17.24 -33.19 -37.26
CA GLN A 43 18.08 -33.67 -36.15
C GLN A 43 17.73 -35.10 -35.68
N ARG A 44 16.51 -35.57 -35.92
CA ARG A 44 16.14 -36.99 -35.72
C ARG A 44 16.72 -37.90 -36.80
N GLN A 45 16.78 -37.43 -38.05
CA GLN A 45 17.37 -38.17 -39.18
C GLN A 45 18.89 -38.24 -39.08
N GLU A 46 19.55 -37.16 -38.66
CA GLU A 46 21.00 -37.09 -38.43
C GLU A 46 21.47 -37.82 -37.17
N GLY A 47 20.54 -38.36 -36.35
CA GLY A 47 20.84 -39.13 -35.14
C GLY A 47 21.41 -38.31 -33.97
N THR A 48 21.41 -36.97 -34.07
CA THR A 48 21.92 -36.06 -33.04
C THR A 48 20.94 -35.89 -31.88
N LEU A 49 19.62 -36.06 -32.12
CA LEU A 49 18.60 -36.06 -31.08
C LEU A 49 18.38 -37.45 -30.47
N LYS A 50 18.77 -37.62 -29.20
CA LYS A 50 18.34 -38.77 -28.38
C LYS A 50 16.83 -38.69 -28.11
N VAL A 51 16.04 -39.46 -28.85
CA VAL A 51 14.59 -39.59 -28.60
C VAL A 51 14.38 -40.40 -27.32
N MET A 52 13.94 -39.73 -26.25
CA MET A 52 13.56 -40.41 -25.01
C MET A 52 12.28 -41.21 -25.25
N PRO A 53 12.20 -42.47 -24.76
CA PRO A 53 10.97 -43.25 -24.89
C PRO A 53 9.82 -42.52 -24.19
N LYS A 54 8.64 -42.56 -24.82
CA LYS A 54 7.39 -42.03 -24.25
C LYS A 54 6.63 -43.16 -23.55
N TYR A 55 5.90 -42.80 -22.51
CA TYR A 55 5.02 -43.72 -21.79
C TYR A 55 3.92 -44.26 -22.74
N LYS A 56 3.62 -45.56 -22.64
CA LYS A 56 2.68 -46.30 -23.52
C LYS A 56 1.44 -46.84 -22.79
N GLY A 57 1.27 -46.55 -21.51
CA GLY A 57 0.15 -47.08 -20.73
C GLY A 57 -1.15 -46.25 -20.87
N PRO A 58 -2.19 -46.56 -20.07
CA PRO A 58 -3.47 -45.85 -20.12
C PRO A 58 -3.31 -44.35 -19.84
N PRO A 59 -4.22 -43.50 -20.36
CA PRO A 59 -4.13 -42.06 -20.15
C PRO A 59 -4.09 -41.73 -18.66
N PRO A 60 -3.12 -40.90 -18.21
CA PRO A 60 -2.99 -40.55 -16.82
C PRO A 60 -4.19 -39.67 -16.37
N PRO A 61 -4.50 -39.65 -15.07
CA PRO A 61 -5.41 -38.65 -14.52
C PRO A 61 -4.88 -37.24 -14.77
N LEU A 62 -5.79 -36.28 -14.94
CA LEU A 62 -5.46 -34.87 -15.14
C LEU A 62 -4.65 -34.36 -13.95
N ASN A 63 -3.61 -33.58 -14.24
CA ASN A 63 -2.76 -32.95 -13.23
C ASN A 63 -2.67 -31.45 -13.48
N ARG A 64 -2.49 -30.66 -12.42
CA ARG A 64 -2.34 -29.21 -12.53
C ARG A 64 -1.18 -28.77 -13.42
N PHE A 65 -0.14 -29.60 -13.54
CA PHE A 65 1.11 -29.25 -14.22
C PHE A 65 1.20 -29.71 -15.68
N SER A 66 0.17 -30.36 -16.23
CA SER A 66 0.21 -30.91 -17.60
C SER A 66 1.41 -31.83 -17.89
N ILE A 67 1.95 -32.49 -16.85
CA ILE A 67 3.11 -33.38 -16.97
C ILE A 67 2.62 -34.79 -17.28
N GLY A 68 3.01 -35.32 -18.43
CA GLY A 68 2.77 -36.71 -18.77
C GLY A 68 3.66 -37.68 -17.97
N PRO A 69 3.20 -38.92 -17.71
CA PRO A 69 4.05 -39.98 -17.21
C PRO A 69 5.24 -40.24 -18.14
N GLY A 70 6.38 -40.54 -17.53
CA GLY A 70 7.63 -40.83 -18.22
C GLY A 70 7.81 -42.32 -18.47
N TYR A 71 8.79 -42.71 -19.29
CA TYR A 71 9.04 -44.13 -19.58
C TYR A 71 9.45 -44.98 -18.37
N ARG A 72 9.91 -44.36 -17.28
CA ARG A 72 10.38 -45.05 -16.06
C ARG A 72 9.34 -45.14 -14.95
N TRP A 73 8.17 -44.51 -15.12
CA TRP A 73 7.14 -44.50 -14.10
C TRP A 73 5.74 -44.53 -14.71
N ASP A 74 4.87 -45.34 -14.10
CA ASP A 74 3.63 -45.84 -14.70
C ASP A 74 2.45 -44.84 -14.65
N GLY A 75 2.66 -43.59 -14.23
CA GLY A 75 1.59 -42.58 -14.15
C GLY A 75 0.43 -42.88 -13.18
N VAL A 76 0.46 -44.02 -12.49
CA VAL A 76 -0.55 -44.41 -11.51
C VAL A 76 -0.47 -43.49 -10.29
N ASP A 77 -1.55 -42.75 -10.05
CA ASP A 77 -1.69 -41.88 -8.88
C ASP A 77 -1.79 -42.72 -7.60
N ARG A 78 -0.78 -42.58 -6.73
CA ARG A 78 -0.70 -43.22 -5.39
C ARG A 78 -0.89 -42.21 -4.27
N SER A 79 -1.34 -40.99 -4.59
CA SER A 79 -1.56 -39.92 -3.63
C SER A 79 -2.92 -40.05 -2.92
N ASN A 80 -3.27 -39.06 -2.10
CA ASN A 80 -4.53 -38.99 -1.37
C ASN A 80 -5.77 -38.60 -2.23
N GLY A 81 -5.62 -38.54 -3.57
CA GLY A 81 -6.69 -38.18 -4.50
C GLY A 81 -7.07 -36.69 -4.50
N PHE A 82 -6.21 -35.81 -3.97
CA PHE A 82 -6.45 -34.36 -3.96
C PHE A 82 -6.65 -33.76 -5.36
N GLU A 83 -5.80 -34.13 -6.32
CA GLU A 83 -5.86 -33.61 -7.69
C GLU A 83 -7.21 -33.96 -8.35
N LYS A 84 -7.70 -35.19 -8.16
CA LYS A 84 -9.03 -35.60 -8.63
C LYS A 84 -10.13 -34.70 -8.05
N LYS A 85 -10.14 -34.51 -6.72
CA LYS A 85 -11.12 -33.63 -6.04
C LYS A 85 -11.02 -32.17 -6.50
N HIS A 86 -9.82 -31.71 -6.87
CA HIS A 86 -9.60 -30.36 -7.36
C HIS A 86 -10.24 -30.16 -8.74
N PHE A 87 -10.02 -31.08 -9.68
CA PHE A 87 -10.65 -31.04 -11.00
C PHE A 87 -12.16 -31.21 -10.93
N ASP A 88 -12.67 -32.11 -10.07
CA ASP A 88 -14.12 -32.25 -9.84
C ASP A 88 -14.74 -30.92 -9.35
N ARG A 89 -14.05 -30.19 -8.47
CA ARG A 89 -14.52 -28.88 -7.98
C ARG A 89 -14.52 -27.83 -9.09
N ILE A 90 -13.52 -27.81 -9.95
CA ILE A 90 -13.45 -26.88 -11.09
C ILE A 90 -14.62 -27.18 -12.05
N ALA A 91 -14.83 -28.45 -12.41
CA ALA A 91 -15.95 -28.85 -13.28
C ALA A 91 -17.31 -28.51 -12.67
N ASN A 92 -17.49 -28.72 -11.36
CA ASN A 92 -18.71 -28.32 -10.65
C ASN A 92 -18.91 -26.81 -10.62
N LYS A 93 -17.82 -26.03 -10.58
CA LYS A 93 -17.91 -24.56 -10.66
C LYS A 93 -18.25 -24.10 -12.08
N GLU A 94 -17.65 -24.70 -13.10
CA GLU A 94 -17.92 -24.36 -14.50
C GLU A 94 -19.33 -24.74 -14.91
N SER A 95 -19.82 -25.93 -14.52
CA SER A 95 -21.21 -26.34 -14.75
C SER A 95 -22.23 -25.41 -14.09
N THR A 96 -22.00 -25.01 -12.83
CA THR A 96 -22.90 -24.06 -12.16
C THR A 96 -22.89 -22.67 -12.83
N LEU A 97 -21.72 -22.21 -13.29
CA LEU A 97 -21.60 -20.97 -14.07
C LEU A 97 -22.31 -21.07 -15.42
N GLU A 98 -22.17 -22.18 -16.13
CA GLU A 98 -22.82 -22.41 -17.43
C GLU A 98 -24.34 -22.54 -17.29
N GLU A 99 -24.84 -23.22 -16.25
CA GLU A 99 -26.26 -23.24 -15.91
C GLU A 99 -26.79 -21.84 -15.62
N ALA A 100 -26.09 -21.06 -14.78
CA ALA A 100 -26.46 -19.68 -14.49
C ALA A 100 -26.46 -18.80 -15.76
N TYR A 101 -25.48 -19.00 -16.64
CA TYR A 101 -25.40 -18.29 -17.91
C TYR A 101 -26.54 -18.68 -18.86
N ARG A 102 -26.84 -19.98 -18.98
CA ARG A 102 -27.98 -20.49 -19.77
C ARG A 102 -29.30 -19.94 -19.24
N TRP A 103 -29.49 -19.89 -17.92
CA TRP A 103 -30.68 -19.33 -17.30
C TRP A 103 -30.80 -17.81 -17.54
N SER A 104 -29.69 -17.08 -17.43
CA SER A 104 -29.63 -15.64 -17.73
C SER A 104 -29.94 -15.33 -19.21
N THR A 105 -29.50 -16.18 -20.12
CA THR A 105 -29.70 -15.99 -21.56
C THR A 105 -31.02 -16.52 -22.11
N GLN A 106 -31.75 -17.34 -21.34
CA GLN A 106 -33.03 -17.95 -21.75
C GLN A 106 -34.14 -16.91 -21.95
N ASP A 107 -34.15 -15.82 -21.17
CA ASP A 107 -35.17 -14.76 -21.26
C ASP A 107 -34.97 -13.81 -22.45
N ILE A 108 -33.80 -13.80 -23.07
CA ILE A 108 -33.48 -12.90 -24.20
C ILE A 108 -34.01 -13.45 -25.53
N ASN A 109 -34.25 -14.76 -25.62
CA ASN A 109 -34.71 -15.44 -26.84
C ASN A 109 -36.24 -15.64 -26.93
N CYS A 110 -37.00 -15.37 -25.86
CA CYS A 110 -38.46 -15.49 -25.88
C CYS A 110 -39.21 -14.29 -26.51
N LEU A 111 -38.51 -13.18 -26.78
CA LEU A 111 -39.10 -11.97 -27.38
C LEU A 111 -39.10 -11.94 -28.93
N LYS A 112 -38.48 -12.91 -29.61
CA LYS A 112 -38.41 -12.95 -31.09
C LYS A 112 -39.25 -14.01 -31.78
N ALA A 113 -40.06 -14.78 -31.04
CA ALA A 113 -40.84 -15.89 -31.59
C ALA A 113 -42.34 -15.77 -31.29
N ASN A 114 -42.98 -14.66 -31.69
CA ASN A 114 -44.45 -14.56 -31.69
C ASN A 114 -44.94 -13.92 -33.01
N LYS A 115 -44.82 -14.67 -34.11
CA LYS A 115 -45.56 -14.39 -35.36
C LYS A 115 -45.70 -15.64 -36.24
N THR A 116 -46.36 -16.68 -35.73
CA THR A 116 -47.18 -17.61 -36.53
C THR A 116 -48.03 -18.46 -35.59
N SER A 117 -49.30 -18.62 -35.97
CA SER A 117 -50.35 -19.28 -35.22
C SER A 117 -50.25 -20.82 -35.24
N SER A 118 -50.69 -21.39 -34.12
CA SER A 118 -51.39 -22.68 -34.01
C SER A 118 -50.57 -23.95 -33.84
N ILE A 119 -51.12 -24.79 -32.97
CA ILE A 119 -50.82 -26.20 -32.67
C ILE A 119 -49.58 -26.38 -31.81
N TYR A 120 -49.78 -26.49 -30.48
CA TYR A 120 -49.54 -27.70 -29.70
C TYR A 120 -50.10 -27.48 -28.29
N SER A 121 -51.13 -28.26 -27.95
CA SER A 121 -51.61 -28.42 -26.58
C SER A 121 -50.58 -29.23 -25.79
N TYR A 122 -49.74 -28.56 -25.01
CA TYR A 122 -48.92 -29.23 -24.02
C TYR A 122 -49.68 -29.28 -22.70
N SER A 123 -49.83 -30.48 -22.18
CA SER A 123 -50.35 -30.74 -20.85
C SER A 123 -49.62 -29.85 -19.84
N THR A 124 -50.36 -29.02 -19.12
CA THR A 124 -49.89 -28.43 -17.88
C THR A 124 -49.63 -29.59 -16.92
N GLN A 125 -48.43 -30.15 -16.94
CA GLN A 125 -47.93 -30.79 -15.74
C GLN A 125 -47.91 -29.69 -14.70
N ASN A 126 -48.80 -29.83 -13.70
CA ASN A 126 -48.73 -29.09 -12.46
C ASN A 126 -47.30 -29.22 -11.93
N VAL A 127 -46.42 -28.29 -12.28
CA VAL A 127 -45.26 -27.99 -11.45
C VAL A 127 -45.90 -27.39 -10.22
N GLY A 128 -46.06 -28.26 -9.21
CA GLY A 128 -46.70 -27.92 -7.96
C GLY A 128 -46.20 -26.56 -7.47
N GLN A 129 -47.12 -25.81 -6.87
CA GLN A 129 -46.78 -24.74 -5.96
C GLN A 129 -45.68 -25.27 -5.06
N ARG A 130 -44.41 -24.91 -5.32
CA ARG A 130 -43.35 -25.17 -4.37
C ARG A 130 -43.69 -24.25 -3.22
N ASP A 131 -44.18 -24.85 -2.15
CA ASP A 131 -44.49 -24.17 -0.91
C ASP A 131 -43.35 -23.19 -0.61
N HIS A 132 -43.67 -21.89 -0.55
CA HIS A 132 -42.80 -20.84 0.00
C HIS A 132 -42.59 -21.03 1.52
N GLN A 133 -42.47 -22.28 1.97
CA GLN A 133 -42.44 -22.66 3.39
C GLN A 133 -41.04 -23.10 3.85
N ASN A 134 -40.02 -23.04 2.99
CA ASN A 134 -38.62 -23.15 3.40
C ASN A 134 -37.73 -22.23 2.55
N ALA A 135 -37.90 -20.92 2.70
CA ALA A 135 -36.83 -19.98 2.34
C ALA A 135 -35.77 -20.07 3.44
N GLU A 136 -34.67 -20.80 3.18
CA GLU A 136 -33.53 -20.81 4.09
C GLU A 136 -33.10 -19.36 4.34
N VAL A 137 -33.22 -18.91 5.59
CA VAL A 137 -32.91 -17.53 5.98
C VAL A 137 -31.40 -17.34 5.89
N ILE A 138 -30.93 -16.61 4.88
CA ILE A 138 -29.53 -16.25 4.73
C ILE A 138 -29.13 -15.33 5.90
N GLN A 139 -28.36 -15.85 6.84
CA GLN A 139 -27.81 -15.06 7.95
C GLN A 139 -26.63 -14.22 7.45
N ILE A 140 -26.87 -12.93 7.18
CA ILE A 140 -25.80 -12.00 6.78
C ILE A 140 -24.89 -11.75 8.01
N PRO A 141 -23.57 -12.02 7.91
CA PRO A 141 -22.66 -11.76 9.00
C PRO A 141 -22.52 -10.26 9.26
N LYS A 142 -22.20 -9.90 10.51
CA LYS A 142 -21.93 -8.51 10.88
C LYS A 142 -20.64 -8.02 10.22
N ARG A 143 -20.63 -6.76 9.76
CA ARG A 143 -19.42 -6.10 9.26
C ARG A 143 -18.42 -5.96 10.40
N ILE A 144 -17.17 -6.35 10.13
CA ILE A 144 -16.05 -6.12 11.04
C ILE A 144 -15.48 -4.74 10.71
N GLU A 145 -15.51 -3.83 11.67
CA GLU A 145 -14.88 -2.52 11.54
C GLU A 145 -13.36 -2.66 11.71
N ARG A 146 -12.61 -2.05 10.80
CA ARG A 146 -11.14 -2.04 10.81
C ARG A 146 -10.67 -0.60 10.73
N GLY A 147 -9.66 -0.26 11.52
CA GLY A 147 -8.93 0.99 11.41
C GLY A 147 -8.11 1.06 10.12
N PRO A 148 -7.66 2.27 9.73
CA PRO A 148 -6.92 2.49 8.49
C PRO A 148 -5.56 1.78 8.46
N THR A 149 -4.95 1.49 9.62
CA THR A 149 -3.61 0.90 9.74
C THR A 149 -3.60 -0.54 10.23
N ASP A 150 -4.76 -1.17 10.44
CA ASP A 150 -4.85 -2.48 11.09
C ASP A 150 -4.19 -3.60 10.28
N ILE A 151 -4.29 -3.54 8.96
CA ILE A 151 -3.64 -4.52 8.07
C ILE A 151 -2.11 -4.40 8.18
N LEU A 152 -1.59 -3.18 8.25
CA LEU A 152 -0.14 -2.95 8.39
C LEU A 152 0.37 -3.47 9.74
N LYS A 153 -0.38 -3.24 10.82
CA LYS A 153 -0.06 -3.77 12.15
C LYS A 153 -0.05 -5.31 12.14
N ALA A 154 -1.08 -5.92 11.56
CA ALA A 154 -1.17 -7.37 11.45
C ALA A 154 -0.01 -7.97 10.65
N LEU A 155 0.37 -7.33 9.53
CA LEU A 155 1.52 -7.78 8.74
C LEU A 155 2.84 -7.62 9.50
N ALA A 156 3.06 -6.48 10.15
CA ALA A 156 4.27 -6.23 10.92
C ALA A 156 4.44 -7.22 12.08
N GLU A 157 3.33 -7.60 12.73
CA GLU A 157 3.32 -8.61 13.79
C GLU A 157 3.68 -10.01 13.26
N VAL A 158 3.21 -10.37 12.06
CA VAL A 158 3.50 -11.69 11.45
C VAL A 158 4.94 -11.80 10.95
N THR A 159 5.53 -10.75 10.39
CA THR A 159 6.86 -10.82 9.75
C THR A 159 8.03 -10.80 10.74
N GLY A 160 7.86 -10.23 11.94
CA GLY A 160 8.93 -10.14 12.94
C GLY A 160 10.13 -9.30 12.48
N LYS A 161 11.23 -9.34 13.25
CA LYS A 161 12.48 -8.62 12.94
C LYS A 161 13.40 -9.47 12.06
N ASP A 162 13.91 -8.87 10.99
CA ASP A 162 14.98 -9.46 10.19
C ASP A 162 16.34 -9.24 10.87
N PHE A 163 17.15 -10.31 10.94
CA PHE A 163 18.50 -10.31 11.50
C PHE A 163 19.59 -10.38 10.43
N SER A 164 19.23 -10.61 9.16
CA SER A 164 20.17 -10.77 8.06
C SER A 164 20.57 -9.43 7.42
N GLY A 165 19.62 -8.49 7.31
CA GLY A 165 19.86 -7.15 6.74
C GLY A 165 20.15 -6.06 7.78
N PRO A 166 20.59 -4.87 7.31
CA PRO A 166 20.63 -3.68 8.15
C PRO A 166 19.23 -3.22 8.57
N ASP A 167 19.17 -2.35 9.58
CA ASP A 167 17.91 -1.70 9.97
C ASP A 167 17.37 -0.86 8.80
N TYR A 168 16.05 -0.88 8.59
CA TYR A 168 15.34 -0.22 7.47
C TYR A 168 15.64 1.28 7.34
N ARG A 169 16.12 1.92 8.41
CA ARG A 169 16.56 3.32 8.40
C ARG A 169 17.76 3.57 7.48
N TYR A 170 18.57 2.55 7.21
CA TYR A 170 19.75 2.61 6.36
C TYR A 170 19.45 2.04 4.97
N ILE A 171 20.22 2.49 3.98
CA ILE A 171 20.11 1.99 2.61
C ILE A 171 20.77 0.61 2.55
N ASP A 172 20.06 -0.38 2.03
CA ASP A 172 20.55 -1.74 1.82
C ASP A 172 21.43 -1.81 0.56
N ASP A 173 22.60 -1.18 0.67
CA ASP A 173 23.64 -1.16 -0.36
C ASP A 173 24.99 -1.45 0.30
N PRO A 174 25.86 -2.28 -0.31
CA PRO A 174 27.14 -2.68 0.30
C PRO A 174 28.06 -1.51 0.67
N PHE A 175 27.98 -0.37 -0.04
CA PHE A 175 28.79 0.81 0.22
C PHE A 175 28.15 1.74 1.26
N LEU A 176 26.82 1.83 1.31
CA LEU A 176 26.08 2.74 2.19
C LEU A 176 25.60 2.10 3.50
N THR A 177 25.75 0.79 3.65
CA THR A 177 25.38 0.07 4.87
C THR A 177 26.39 0.37 5.99
N PRO A 178 25.96 0.86 7.17
CA PRO A 178 26.89 1.22 8.24
C PRO A 178 27.49 -0.01 8.93
N LEU A 179 28.82 -0.09 8.97
CA LEU A 179 29.57 -1.20 9.56
C LEU A 179 29.86 -1.00 11.05
N SER A 180 29.86 0.25 11.52
CA SER A 180 30.17 0.61 12.91
C SER A 180 29.07 1.46 13.54
N ASN A 181 28.99 1.48 14.88
CA ASN A 181 28.06 2.35 15.60
C ASN A 181 28.31 3.84 15.35
N HIS A 182 29.56 4.21 15.11
CA HIS A 182 29.90 5.58 14.71
C HIS A 182 29.30 5.93 13.35
N GLN A 183 29.43 5.06 12.34
CA GLN A 183 28.80 5.26 11.04
C GLN A 183 27.26 5.26 11.14
N LYS A 184 26.66 4.38 11.96
CA LYS A 184 25.21 4.39 12.23
C LYS A 184 24.75 5.75 12.74
N ARG A 185 25.46 6.32 13.71
CA ARG A 185 25.18 7.66 14.24
C ARG A 185 25.36 8.72 13.15
N LEU A 186 26.53 8.75 12.51
CA LEU A 186 26.86 9.73 11.47
C LEU A 186 25.82 9.73 10.35
N PHE A 187 25.50 8.58 9.76
CA PHE A 187 24.56 8.48 8.64
C PHE A 187 23.14 8.92 9.03
N SER A 188 22.71 8.59 10.25
CA SER A 188 21.39 9.01 10.74
C SER A 188 21.33 10.52 10.94
N LEU A 189 22.34 11.09 11.61
CA LEU A 189 22.44 12.54 11.85
C LEU A 189 22.60 13.33 10.53
N SER A 190 23.39 12.81 9.57
CA SER A 190 23.54 13.44 8.25
C SER A 190 22.24 13.44 7.45
N ARG A 191 21.40 12.41 7.61
CA ARG A 191 20.08 12.36 6.97
C ARG A 191 19.11 13.36 7.61
N GLU A 192 19.10 13.45 8.93
CA GLU A 192 18.28 14.41 9.66
C GLU A 192 18.70 15.85 9.39
N SER A 193 20.01 16.15 9.36
CA SER A 193 20.49 17.49 9.01
C SER A 193 20.11 17.92 7.60
N GLY A 194 20.13 17.00 6.63
CA GLY A 194 19.62 17.24 5.28
C GLY A 194 18.12 17.56 5.26
N ARG A 195 17.31 16.84 6.07
CA ARG A 195 15.88 17.14 6.23
C ARG A 195 15.65 18.50 6.89
N ARG A 196 16.43 18.86 7.92
CA ARG A 196 16.36 20.20 8.54
C ARG A 196 16.68 21.31 7.55
N ALA A 197 17.72 21.13 6.73
CA ALA A 197 18.06 22.08 5.67
C ALA A 197 16.93 22.22 4.64
N ALA A 198 16.26 21.11 4.28
CA ALA A 198 15.10 21.17 3.40
C ALA A 198 13.89 21.89 4.05
N ASN A 199 13.61 21.62 5.34
CA ASN A 199 12.55 22.31 6.08
C ASN A 199 12.82 23.82 6.16
N TYR A 200 14.08 24.22 6.39
CA TYR A 200 14.46 25.63 6.37
C TYR A 200 14.15 26.30 5.03
N VAL A 201 14.50 25.66 3.90
CA VAL A 201 14.17 26.18 2.56
C VAL A 201 12.66 26.28 2.34
N PHE A 202 11.91 25.30 2.85
CA PHE A 202 10.45 25.29 2.77
C PHE A 202 9.80 26.43 3.58
N GLU A 203 10.33 26.71 4.77
CA GLU A 203 9.87 27.81 5.65
C GLU A 203 10.21 29.19 5.08
N GLU A 204 11.42 29.36 4.54
CA GLU A 204 11.88 30.63 3.97
C GLU A 204 11.23 30.95 2.61
N PHE A 205 10.97 29.92 1.79
CA PHE A 205 10.40 30.10 0.45
C PHE A 205 9.14 29.25 0.21
N PRO A 206 8.03 29.48 0.94
CA PRO A 206 6.79 28.72 0.78
C PRO A 206 6.20 28.85 -0.64
N GLU A 207 6.41 30.01 -1.26
CA GLU A 207 5.92 30.33 -2.60
C GLU A 207 6.44 29.38 -3.67
N LEU A 208 7.61 28.76 -3.50
CA LEU A 208 8.15 27.79 -4.46
C LEU A 208 7.37 26.48 -4.47
N PHE A 209 6.62 26.18 -3.39
CA PHE A 209 5.92 24.92 -3.16
C PHE A 209 4.39 25.03 -3.35
N TYR A 210 3.93 26.03 -4.11
CA TYR A 210 2.50 26.29 -4.33
C TYR A 210 1.72 25.17 -5.05
N ARG A 211 2.42 24.32 -5.82
CA ARG A 211 1.78 23.30 -6.66
C ARG A 211 1.63 21.97 -5.91
N ASP A 212 0.49 21.82 -5.23
CA ASP A 212 0.05 20.54 -4.65
C ASP A 212 -1.06 19.92 -5.51
N VAL A 213 -0.89 18.65 -5.88
CA VAL A 213 -1.85 17.85 -6.69
C VAL A 213 -2.64 16.88 -5.80
N SER A 214 -2.35 16.84 -4.50
CA SER A 214 -2.89 15.84 -3.58
C SER A 214 -4.36 16.09 -3.25
N GLU A 215 -5.19 15.06 -3.45
CA GLU A 215 -6.59 15.01 -3.02
C GLU A 215 -6.80 13.74 -2.18
N PRO A 216 -7.02 13.84 -0.85
CA PRO A 216 -7.13 15.05 -0.03
C PRO A 216 -5.79 15.75 0.21
N LYS A 217 -5.85 17.05 0.56
CA LYS A 217 -4.66 17.82 0.96
C LYS A 217 -4.05 17.23 2.23
N VAL A 218 -2.73 17.15 2.25
CA VAL A 218 -1.98 16.63 3.40
C VAL A 218 -1.48 17.80 4.24
N GLU A 219 -2.19 18.13 5.31
CA GLU A 219 -1.89 19.30 6.17
C GLU A 219 -0.48 19.30 6.75
N ALA A 220 0.15 18.13 6.90
CA ALA A 220 1.51 18.01 7.41
C ALA A 220 2.58 18.56 6.44
N PHE A 221 2.30 18.58 5.13
CA PHE A 221 3.24 19.07 4.09
C PHE A 221 2.83 20.41 3.49
N THR A 222 1.70 20.98 3.92
CA THR A 222 1.31 22.32 3.55
C THR A 222 2.04 23.35 4.42
N TYR A 223 2.33 24.53 3.85
CA TYR A 223 2.92 25.61 4.64
C TYR A 223 2.01 25.95 5.82
N LYS A 224 2.63 26.33 6.94
CA LYS A 224 1.93 26.77 8.15
C LYS A 224 1.92 28.29 8.19
N GLU A 225 0.76 28.86 8.45
CA GLU A 225 0.61 30.30 8.66
C GLU A 225 1.36 30.71 9.94
N PHE A 226 2.21 31.72 9.82
CA PHE A 226 2.97 32.28 10.93
C PHE A 226 2.24 33.51 11.47
N TYR A 227 2.00 33.54 12.79
CA TYR A 227 1.29 34.62 13.45
C TYR A 227 2.25 35.53 14.21
N ASP A 228 2.43 36.74 13.68
CA ASP A 228 3.14 37.85 14.31
C ASP A 228 2.22 38.69 15.22
N GLU A 229 2.83 39.52 16.07
CA GLU A 229 2.14 40.44 16.99
C GLU A 229 1.21 41.44 16.27
N ASN A 230 1.46 41.73 15.00
CA ASN A 230 0.66 42.67 14.21
C ASN A 230 -0.43 42.00 13.37
N THR A 231 -0.51 40.67 13.40
CA THR A 231 -1.47 39.92 12.57
C THR A 231 -2.87 40.09 13.16
N GLU A 232 -3.84 40.44 12.31
CA GLU A 232 -5.26 40.41 12.69
C GLU A 232 -5.70 38.95 12.81
N VAL A 233 -6.09 38.54 14.02
CA VAL A 233 -6.43 37.16 14.34
C VAL A 233 -7.85 37.08 14.87
N ASP A 234 -8.56 36.00 14.50
CA ASP A 234 -9.88 35.65 15.01
C ASP A 234 -9.84 34.42 15.94
N GLU A 235 -10.93 34.20 16.70
CA GLU A 235 -11.05 33.03 17.60
C GLU A 235 -10.89 31.70 16.84
N THR A 236 -11.27 31.65 15.56
CA THR A 236 -11.12 30.46 14.73
C THR A 236 -9.66 30.09 14.50
N ASP A 237 -8.79 31.09 14.37
CA ASP A 237 -7.36 30.87 14.12
C ASP A 237 -6.67 30.41 15.40
N LEU A 238 -7.06 30.97 16.55
CA LEU A 238 -6.65 30.44 17.85
C LEU A 238 -7.06 28.97 18.01
N LYS A 239 -8.29 28.59 17.63
CA LYS A 239 -8.72 27.18 17.64
C LYS A 239 -7.86 26.29 16.73
N LYS A 240 -7.45 26.78 15.56
CA LYS A 240 -6.55 26.05 14.65
C LYS A 240 -5.17 25.84 15.28
N CYS A 241 -4.57 26.86 15.88
CA CYS A 241 -3.27 26.78 16.56
C CYS A 241 -3.31 25.77 17.71
N ILE A 242 -4.38 25.78 18.52
CA ILE A 242 -4.57 24.81 19.61
C ILE A 242 -4.69 23.38 19.05
N ALA A 243 -5.46 23.18 17.98
CA ALA A 243 -5.61 21.87 17.35
C ALA A 243 -4.27 21.33 16.81
N ARG A 244 -3.43 22.21 16.27
CA ARG A 244 -2.07 21.89 15.78
C ARG A 244 -1.03 21.76 16.90
N LYS A 245 -1.38 22.10 18.15
CA LYS A 245 -0.52 22.11 19.34
C LYS A 245 0.65 23.11 19.24
N GLU A 246 0.41 24.23 18.57
CA GLU A 246 1.42 25.28 18.37
C GLU A 246 1.37 26.28 19.53
N VAL A 247 2.17 26.03 20.57
CA VAL A 247 2.09 26.76 21.85
C VAL A 247 2.46 28.24 21.68
N LYS A 248 3.60 28.55 21.03
CA LYS A 248 4.04 29.95 20.84
C LYS A 248 3.03 30.76 20.03
N HIS A 249 2.55 30.21 18.91
CA HIS A 249 1.54 30.86 18.09
C HIS A 249 0.21 31.04 18.82
N SER A 250 -0.20 30.07 19.63
CA SER A 250 -1.42 30.20 20.43
C SER A 250 -1.31 31.36 21.43
N ILE A 251 -0.14 31.54 22.05
CA ILE A 251 0.14 32.65 22.97
C ILE A 251 0.12 34.00 22.23
N THR A 252 0.75 34.11 21.05
CA THR A 252 0.75 35.35 20.27
C THR A 252 -0.65 35.70 19.78
N CYS A 253 -1.39 34.73 19.24
CA CYS A 253 -2.79 34.89 18.85
C CYS A 253 -3.65 35.40 20.00
N TYR A 254 -3.55 34.79 21.19
CA TYR A 254 -4.30 35.22 22.36
C TYR A 254 -4.00 36.69 22.74
N LYS A 255 -2.72 37.09 22.75
CA LYS A 255 -2.31 38.47 23.03
C LYS A 255 -2.86 39.45 22.00
N ASN A 256 -2.84 39.10 20.72
CA ASN A 256 -3.38 39.95 19.66
C ASN A 256 -4.89 40.13 19.81
N ILE A 257 -5.62 39.05 20.08
CA ILE A 257 -7.08 39.09 20.29
C ILE A 257 -7.44 39.93 21.53
N THR A 258 -6.67 39.78 22.62
CA THR A 258 -6.84 40.56 23.86
C THR A 258 -6.57 42.05 23.61
N THR A 259 -5.52 42.37 22.85
CA THR A 259 -5.18 43.76 22.47
C THR A 259 -6.25 44.40 21.59
N ALA A 260 -6.91 43.60 20.75
CA ALA A 260 -8.03 44.02 19.92
C ALA A 260 -9.38 44.06 20.66
N GLU A 261 -9.41 43.73 21.96
CA GLU A 261 -10.61 43.67 22.81
C GLU A 261 -11.74 42.79 22.25
N LYS A 262 -11.38 41.73 21.48
CA LYS A 262 -12.34 40.76 20.95
C LYS A 262 -12.72 39.73 22.02
N THR A 263 -13.99 39.33 22.06
CA THR A 263 -14.48 38.33 23.03
C THR A 263 -14.01 36.92 22.68
N ILE A 264 -13.52 36.17 23.68
CA ILE A 264 -13.04 34.80 23.53
C ILE A 264 -13.98 33.84 24.28
N SER A 265 -14.28 32.68 23.68
CA SER A 265 -15.11 31.66 24.31
C SER A 265 -14.42 31.03 25.53
N ALA A 266 -15.16 30.82 26.63
CA ALA A 266 -14.66 30.14 27.82
C ALA A 266 -14.07 28.75 27.51
N GLU A 267 -14.70 27.99 26.59
CA GLU A 267 -14.20 26.68 26.16
C GLU A 267 -12.84 26.77 25.47
N THR A 268 -12.59 27.85 24.72
CA THR A 268 -11.30 28.06 24.05
C THR A 268 -10.21 28.47 25.03
N LEU A 269 -10.54 29.31 26.01
CA LEU A 269 -9.61 29.70 27.06
C LEU A 269 -9.18 28.50 27.89
N GLN A 270 -10.13 27.62 28.24
CA GLN A 270 -9.83 26.37 28.92
C GLN A 270 -8.87 25.49 28.11
N LYS A 271 -9.16 25.24 26.83
CA LYS A 271 -8.28 24.43 25.96
C LYS A 271 -6.89 25.05 25.77
N LEU A 272 -6.82 26.38 25.72
CA LEU A 272 -5.55 27.10 25.66
C LEU A 272 -4.75 26.89 26.94
N LEU A 273 -5.39 27.00 28.11
CA LEU A 273 -4.76 26.76 29.40
C LEU A 273 -4.25 25.32 29.50
N GLU A 274 -5.06 24.32 29.14
CA GLU A 274 -4.65 22.91 29.12
C GLU A 274 -3.40 22.70 28.25
N LEU A 275 -3.36 23.29 27.05
CA LEU A 275 -2.21 23.21 26.14
C LEU A 275 -0.95 23.82 26.76
N VAL A 276 -1.08 25.05 27.27
CA VAL A 276 0.05 25.83 27.81
C VAL A 276 0.57 25.21 29.10
N SER A 277 -0.29 24.75 29.99
CA SER A 277 0.09 24.08 31.24
C SER A 277 0.77 22.74 30.96
N PHE A 278 0.26 21.95 30.01
CA PHE A 278 0.84 20.65 29.65
C PHE A 278 2.28 20.77 29.12
N TYR A 279 2.52 21.73 28.24
CA TYR A 279 3.84 21.97 27.65
C TYR A 279 4.68 23.02 28.42
N ASN A 280 4.18 23.53 29.54
CA ASN A 280 4.84 24.57 30.34
C ASN A 280 5.32 25.77 29.49
N CYS A 281 4.42 26.27 28.63
CA CYS A 281 4.67 27.37 27.68
C CYS A 281 5.77 27.11 26.62
N GLU A 282 6.24 25.87 26.45
CA GLU A 282 7.24 25.50 25.44
C GLU A 282 6.59 24.76 24.27
N GLU A 283 7.29 24.66 23.15
CA GLU A 283 6.78 23.89 22.01
C GLU A 283 6.88 22.38 22.28
N PRO A 284 5.94 21.59 21.74
CA PRO A 284 6.07 20.14 21.77
C PRO A 284 7.40 19.72 21.13
N PRO A 285 8.04 18.66 21.65
CA PRO A 285 9.26 18.15 21.03
C PRO A 285 8.95 17.68 19.61
N ASP A 286 9.83 18.06 18.68
CA ASP A 286 9.69 17.63 17.29
C ASP A 286 9.85 16.10 17.19
N LEU A 287 8.82 15.44 16.63
CA LEU A 287 8.78 14.01 16.40
C LEU A 287 9.45 13.61 15.08
N GLU A 288 9.84 14.57 14.23
CA GLU A 288 10.56 14.27 13.00
C GLU A 288 12.03 13.91 13.23
N PHE A 289 12.66 14.50 14.26
CA PHE A 289 14.09 14.38 14.55
C PHE A 289 14.39 13.53 15.79
N ILE A 290 13.72 12.38 15.89
CA ILE A 290 13.84 11.48 17.04
C ILE A 290 15.25 10.90 17.16
N VAL A 291 15.97 10.70 16.04
CA VAL A 291 17.27 10.03 16.08
C VAL A 291 18.35 10.94 16.66
N GLU A 292 18.37 12.20 16.27
CA GLU A 292 19.16 13.28 16.88
C GLU A 292 18.96 13.32 18.39
N LYS A 293 17.68 13.35 18.82
CA LYS A 293 17.32 13.35 20.24
C LYS A 293 17.79 12.09 20.96
N ALA A 294 17.67 10.92 20.34
CA ALA A 294 18.11 9.65 20.92
C ALA A 294 19.64 9.58 21.08
N PHE A 295 20.42 10.27 20.23
CA PHE A 295 21.88 10.34 20.35
C PHE A 295 22.36 11.44 21.30
N ASN A 296 21.54 12.46 21.54
CA ASN A 296 21.80 13.50 22.53
C ASN A 296 21.39 13.02 23.93
N ASN A 297 22.33 12.35 24.60
CA ASN A 297 22.19 11.93 25.99
C ASN A 297 22.40 13.08 26.99
N ASP A 298 21.90 14.29 26.71
CA ASP A 298 21.98 15.38 27.69
C ASP A 298 21.02 15.07 28.84
N THR A 299 21.58 14.47 29.90
CA THR A 299 20.87 14.02 31.10
C THR A 299 20.62 15.15 32.11
N THR A 300 20.89 16.40 31.75
CA THR A 300 20.70 17.55 32.65
C THR A 300 19.29 18.11 32.49
N THR A 301 18.28 17.37 32.96
CA THR A 301 16.96 17.95 33.16
C THR A 301 16.97 18.76 34.47
N PRO A 302 16.54 20.03 34.46
CA PRO A 302 16.41 20.80 35.68
C PRO A 302 15.41 20.12 36.64
N ARG A 303 15.64 20.25 37.95
CA ARG A 303 14.77 19.64 38.98
C ARG A 303 13.36 20.25 39.01
N VAL A 304 13.24 21.52 38.62
CA VAL A 304 11.97 22.24 38.53
C VAL A 304 11.84 22.71 37.08
N LEU A 305 10.78 22.28 36.42
CA LEU A 305 10.45 22.70 35.06
C LEU A 305 9.47 23.87 35.07
N TRP A 306 8.54 23.90 36.03
CA TRP A 306 7.50 24.92 36.12
C TRP A 306 8.08 26.33 36.25
N LYS A 307 7.49 27.29 35.52
CA LYS A 307 7.87 28.71 35.53
C LYS A 307 6.87 29.49 36.38
N ASP A 308 7.24 29.80 37.61
CA ASP A 308 6.44 30.63 38.51
C ASP A 308 6.15 32.01 37.88
N ASN A 309 4.93 32.52 38.03
CA ASN A 309 4.41 33.73 37.38
C ASN A 309 4.50 33.71 35.84
N GLY A 310 4.50 32.51 35.26
CA GLY A 310 4.50 32.29 33.82
C GLY A 310 3.19 32.68 33.14
N PHE A 311 3.14 32.54 31.82
CA PHE A 311 1.95 32.85 31.03
C PHE A 311 0.74 32.00 31.42
N ALA A 312 0.94 30.75 31.84
CA ALA A 312 -0.16 29.87 32.30
C ALA A 312 -0.91 30.46 33.51
N GLU A 313 -0.17 30.96 34.50
CA GLU A 313 -0.74 31.57 35.71
C GLU A 313 -1.42 32.90 35.37
N GLN A 314 -0.80 33.73 34.52
CA GLN A 314 -1.40 34.98 34.04
C GLN A 314 -2.72 34.74 33.29
N LEU A 315 -2.76 33.72 32.43
CA LEU A 315 -3.96 33.33 31.70
C LEU A 315 -5.05 32.86 32.68
N PHE A 316 -4.70 32.04 33.66
CA PHE A 316 -5.61 31.56 34.70
C PHE A 316 -6.19 32.71 35.56
N GLU A 317 -5.38 33.72 35.86
CA GLU A 317 -5.83 34.90 36.59
C GLU A 317 -6.77 35.78 35.76
N SER A 318 -6.57 35.87 34.45
CA SER A 318 -7.44 36.65 33.55
C SER A 318 -8.82 36.05 33.31
N MET A 319 -9.07 34.79 33.72
CA MET A 319 -10.37 34.16 33.57
C MET A 319 -11.31 34.55 34.72
N ASP A 320 -12.48 35.10 34.37
CA ASP A 320 -13.50 35.52 35.34
C ASP A 320 -14.17 34.31 36.03
N GLU A 321 -14.49 33.26 35.28
CA GLU A 321 -15.15 32.05 35.78
C GLU A 321 -14.17 30.89 35.88
N LYS A 322 -13.83 30.49 37.11
CA LYS A 322 -12.91 29.38 37.39
C LYS A 322 -13.70 28.12 37.69
N THR A 323 -13.98 27.34 36.65
CA THR A 323 -14.60 26.02 36.77
C THR A 323 -13.63 25.02 37.39
N SER A 324 -14.14 23.90 37.90
CA SER A 324 -13.30 22.83 38.45
C SER A 324 -12.29 22.30 37.43
N GLU A 325 -12.65 22.30 36.15
CA GLU A 325 -11.78 21.83 35.06
C GLU A 325 -10.56 22.73 34.88
N ILE A 326 -10.75 24.05 34.99
CA ILE A 326 -9.67 25.04 34.91
C ILE A 326 -8.71 24.87 36.10
N TYR A 327 -9.22 24.64 37.31
CA TYR A 327 -8.39 24.31 38.48
C TYR A 327 -7.64 22.97 38.35
N CYS A 328 -8.15 22.03 37.55
CA CYS A 328 -7.46 20.76 37.30
C CYS A 328 -6.39 20.86 36.20
N ALA A 329 -6.47 21.86 35.33
CA ALA A 329 -5.53 22.06 34.24
C ALA A 329 -4.23 22.76 34.67
N LEU A 330 -4.29 23.56 35.74
CA LEU A 330 -3.15 24.21 36.39
C LEU A 330 -2.66 23.34 37.56
#